data_AF-A0AAE0CHE3-F1
#
_entry.id   AF-A0AAE0CHE3-F1
#
_cell.length_a   1.000
_cell.length_b   1.000
_cell.length_c   1.000
_cell.angle_alpha   90.00
_cell.angle_beta   90.00
_cell.angle_gamma   90.00
#
_symmetry.space_group_name_H-M   'P 1'
#
loop_
_entity.id
_entity.type
_entity.pdbx_description
1 polymer ?
#
loop_
_entity_poly.entity_id
_entity_poly.type
_entity_poly.pdbx_seq_one_letter_code
_entity_poly.pdbx_strand_id
1 'polypeptide(L)'
;MDNNTVFMLHDSDIESTSELSDSSNTDIVTKSYQAFQLKPLSGPHVPIQIHSEKYSKPVDSTAYIDTGSHNTMMNPKILPPKYWKSHVRYFKAADDQIFTSYLISKNKIGIKIFPSCILWVHVIGTPLRDKDILIGRDVYCQ
;
A
#
# COMPACT_ATOMS: atom_id res chain seq x y z
N MET A 1 -28.97 -0.21 -23.59
CA MET A 1 -28.45 1.16 -23.40
C MET A 1 -29.12 1.68 -22.16
N ASP A 2 -28.48 1.39 -21.05
CA ASP A 2 -28.95 1.49 -19.69
C ASP A 2 -27.79 2.13 -18.92
N ASN A 3 -27.70 3.45 -19.09
CA ASN A 3 -26.86 4.31 -18.28
C ASN A 3 -27.56 4.48 -16.93
N ASN A 4 -27.11 3.76 -15.90
CA ASN A 4 -27.43 4.17 -14.54
C ASN A 4 -26.41 3.62 -13.53
N THR A 5 -25.34 4.39 -13.34
CA THR A 5 -24.56 4.31 -12.10
C THR A 5 -24.40 5.73 -11.56
N VAL A 6 -25.30 6.11 -10.66
CA VAL A 6 -25.24 7.34 -9.87
C VAL A 6 -24.59 6.97 -8.54
N PHE A 7 -23.40 7.48 -8.26
CA PHE A 7 -22.80 7.38 -6.93
C PHE A 7 -23.33 8.53 -6.08
N MET A 8 -24.07 8.19 -5.02
CA MET A 8 -24.57 9.15 -4.03
C MET A 8 -23.76 8.96 -2.74
N LEU A 9 -23.05 10.00 -2.29
CA LEU A 9 -22.49 10.06 -0.94
C LEU A 9 -23.42 10.93 -0.10
N HIS A 10 -24.01 10.34 0.94
CA HIS A 10 -24.71 11.08 1.97
C HIS A 10 -24.39 10.44 3.32
N ASP A 11 -23.46 11.05 4.04
CA ASP A 11 -23.39 10.92 5.49
C ASP A 11 -23.73 12.30 6.05
N SER A 12 -25.02 12.50 6.31
CA SER A 12 -25.56 13.60 7.09
C SER A 12 -25.29 13.36 8.57
N ASP A 13 -24.87 14.43 9.24
CA ASP A 13 -24.55 14.53 10.66
C ASP A 13 -25.49 13.74 11.57
N ILE A 14 -24.94 12.79 12.34
CA ILE A 14 -25.67 12.15 13.44
C ILE A 14 -25.51 13.03 14.67
N GLU A 15 -26.41 14.01 14.80
CA GLU A 15 -26.85 14.55 16.07
C GLU A 15 -27.82 13.53 16.67
N SER A 16 -27.37 12.74 17.66
CA SER A 16 -28.27 11.89 18.45
C SER A 16 -28.41 12.48 19.84
N THR A 17 -29.47 13.26 20.00
CA THR A 17 -30.09 13.58 21.29
C THR A 17 -30.61 12.31 21.96
N SER A 18 -30.26 12.10 23.22
CA SER A 18 -31.06 11.26 24.12
C SER A 18 -30.99 11.83 25.54
N GLU A 19 -31.99 12.66 25.87
CA GLU A 19 -32.40 12.80 27.26
C GLU A 19 -33.05 11.48 27.69
N LEU A 20 -32.61 10.91 28.81
CA LEU A 20 -33.44 10.28 29.83
C LEU A 20 -32.55 10.02 31.07
N SER A 21 -32.93 10.68 32.16
CA SER A 21 -32.44 10.51 33.53
C SER A 21 -32.76 9.12 34.08
N ASP A 22 -31.78 8.43 34.68
CA ASP A 22 -31.79 8.12 36.13
C ASP A 22 -30.47 7.47 36.60
N SER A 23 -30.21 7.67 37.89
CA SER A 23 -29.04 7.33 38.70
C SER A 23 -28.40 5.93 38.53
N SER A 24 -27.07 5.88 38.31
CA SER A 24 -26.12 5.23 39.23
C SER A 24 -24.66 5.36 38.76
N ASN A 25 -23.77 5.68 39.72
CA ASN A 25 -22.33 5.85 39.58
C ASN A 25 -21.64 4.69 38.83
N THR A 26 -20.99 5.02 37.71
CA THR A 26 -19.77 4.32 37.26
C THR A 26 -18.82 5.32 36.65
N ASP A 27 -17.66 5.52 37.29
CA ASP A 27 -16.56 6.34 36.78
C ASP A 27 -16.04 5.75 35.46
N ILE A 28 -16.48 6.30 34.32
CA ILE A 28 -15.93 5.96 33.02
C ILE A 28 -14.60 6.70 32.89
N VAL A 29 -13.50 6.01 33.20
CA VAL A 29 -12.15 6.47 32.90
C VAL A 29 -12.01 6.62 31.39
N THR A 30 -12.23 7.84 30.91
CA THR A 30 -12.08 8.20 29.51
C THR A 30 -10.58 8.29 29.20
N LYS A 31 -10.01 7.21 28.65
CA LYS A 31 -8.70 7.29 28.00
C LYS A 31 -8.87 8.12 26.73
N SER A 32 -8.44 9.37 26.78
CA SER A 32 -8.34 10.23 25.61
C SER A 32 -7.22 9.69 24.71
N TYR A 33 -7.61 9.03 23.62
CA TYR A 33 -6.70 8.79 22.52
C TYR A 33 -6.54 10.11 21.78
N GLN A 34 -5.36 10.73 21.88
CA GLN A 34 -5.01 11.83 20.98
C GLN A 34 -4.99 11.26 19.56
N ALA A 35 -6.00 11.60 18.76
CA ALA A 35 -5.99 11.31 17.34
C ALA A 35 -4.89 12.17 16.71
N PHE A 36 -3.78 11.55 16.34
CA PHE A 36 -2.81 12.19 15.46
C PHE A 36 -3.54 12.49 14.15
N GLN A 37 -3.63 13.77 13.76
CA GLN A 37 -4.11 14.14 12.44
C GLN A 37 -3.12 13.63 11.40
N LEU A 38 -3.31 12.39 10.96
CA LEU A 38 -2.56 11.83 9.85
C LEU A 38 -3.03 12.55 8.58
N LYS A 39 -2.12 13.27 7.93
CA LYS A 39 -2.37 13.83 6.60
C LYS A 39 -2.85 12.69 5.69
N PRO A 40 -4.00 12.83 5.02
CA PRO A 40 -4.47 11.81 4.09
C PRO A 40 -3.39 11.53 3.05
N LEU A 41 -3.05 10.26 2.87
CA LEU A 41 -2.06 9.83 1.90
C LEU A 41 -2.60 10.13 0.49
N SER A 42 -2.03 11.11 -0.19
CA SER A 42 -2.51 11.56 -1.50
C SER A 42 -2.15 10.54 -2.58
N GLY A 43 -3.12 10.08 -3.37
CA GLY A 43 -2.94 9.14 -4.47
C GLY A 43 -3.31 7.69 -4.12
N PRO A 44 -3.31 6.77 -5.10
CA PRO A 44 -3.84 5.42 -4.96
C PRO A 44 -2.90 4.52 -4.16
N HIS A 45 -2.92 4.69 -2.83
CA HIS A 45 -2.14 3.88 -1.91
C HIS A 45 -2.99 2.81 -1.25
N VAL A 46 -2.44 1.60 -1.12
CA VAL A 46 -3.11 0.45 -0.51
C VAL A 46 -2.19 -0.24 0.51
N PRO A 47 -2.70 -0.65 1.68
CA PRO A 47 -1.94 -1.48 2.60
C PRO A 47 -1.72 -2.86 1.97
N ILE A 48 -0.51 -3.40 2.12
CA ILE A 48 -0.14 -4.72 1.59
C ILE A 48 0.71 -5.48 2.61
N GLN A 49 0.84 -6.78 2.37
CA GLN A 49 1.84 -7.61 3.05
C GLN A 49 2.84 -8.17 2.05
N ILE A 50 4.12 -8.04 2.37
CA ILE A 50 5.23 -8.53 1.56
C ILE A 50 5.71 -9.85 2.15
N HIS A 51 5.73 -10.88 1.30
CA HIS A 51 6.18 -12.22 1.62
C HIS A 51 7.48 -12.51 0.86
N SER A 52 8.61 -12.50 1.57
CA SER A 52 9.90 -12.90 1.00
C SER A 52 9.96 -14.40 0.71
N GLU A 53 9.28 -15.22 1.51
CA GLU A 53 9.22 -16.67 1.43
C GLU A 53 7.81 -17.16 1.86
N LYS A 54 7.46 -18.42 1.55
CA LYS A 54 6.14 -18.99 1.87
C LYS A 54 5.81 -18.99 3.37
N TYR A 55 6.83 -19.17 4.22
CA TYR A 55 6.67 -19.30 5.68
C TYR A 55 7.36 -18.18 6.48
N SER A 56 7.94 -17.19 5.81
CA SER A 56 8.52 -16.04 6.50
C SER A 56 7.40 -15.16 7.08
N LYS A 57 7.66 -14.53 8.23
CA LYS A 57 6.79 -13.48 8.76
C LYS A 57 6.60 -12.40 7.69
N PRO A 58 5.36 -12.04 7.32
CA PRO A 58 5.12 -10.98 6.34
C PRO A 58 5.56 -9.61 6.88
N VAL A 59 5.94 -8.72 5.98
CA VAL A 59 6.23 -7.32 6.29
C VAL A 59 5.05 -6.47 5.85
N ASP A 60 4.42 -5.76 6.79
CA ASP A 60 3.36 -4.81 6.47
C ASP A 60 3.99 -3.58 5.78
N SER A 61 3.39 -3.13 4.69
CA SER A 61 3.91 -2.04 3.86
C SER A 61 2.80 -1.32 3.11
N THR A 62 3.12 -0.18 2.50
CA THR A 62 2.16 0.59 1.69
C THR A 62 2.55 0.59 0.22
N ALA A 63 1.65 0.12 -0.63
CA ALA A 63 1.84 0.12 -2.08
C ALA A 63 1.22 1.34 -2.73
N TYR A 64 1.92 1.93 -3.70
CA TYR A 64 1.39 2.91 -4.64
C TYR A 64 1.07 2.23 -5.97
N ILE A 65 -0.18 2.34 -6.42
CA ILE A 65 -0.64 1.78 -7.69
C ILE A 65 -0.27 2.74 -8.82
N ASP A 66 0.67 2.34 -9.67
CA ASP A 66 1.13 3.15 -10.82
C ASP A 66 0.87 2.42 -12.14
N THR A 67 -0.19 2.83 -12.83
CA THR A 67 -0.55 2.30 -14.15
C THR A 67 0.41 2.76 -15.26
N GLY A 68 1.20 3.81 -15.01
CA GLY A 68 2.21 4.33 -15.93
C GLY A 68 3.52 3.54 -15.90
N SER A 69 3.80 2.83 -14.80
CA SER A 69 5.01 2.01 -14.69
C SER A 69 4.82 0.64 -15.34
N HIS A 70 5.81 0.22 -16.13
CA HIS A 70 5.85 -1.14 -16.68
C HIS A 70 6.16 -2.19 -15.60
N ASN A 71 6.95 -1.82 -14.57
CA ASN A 71 7.46 -2.77 -13.60
C ASN A 71 7.17 -2.40 -12.15
N THR A 72 7.02 -3.43 -11.34
CA THR A 72 6.90 -3.30 -9.89
C THR A 72 8.27 -3.07 -9.27
N MET A 73 8.34 -2.01 -8.46
CA MET A 73 9.57 -1.49 -7.86
C MET A 73 9.38 -1.40 -6.36
N MET A 74 10.42 -1.73 -5.60
CA MET A 74 10.36 -1.77 -4.14
C MET A 74 11.60 -1.12 -3.55
N ASN A 75 11.41 -0.39 -2.45
CA ASN A 75 12.51 0.17 -1.68
C ASN A 75 13.36 -0.98 -1.10
N PRO A 76 14.66 -1.07 -1.43
CA PRO A 76 15.51 -2.16 -0.97
C PRO A 76 15.61 -2.27 0.56
N LYS A 77 15.28 -1.20 1.30
CA LYS A 77 15.30 -1.18 2.77
C LYS A 77 14.24 -2.08 3.41
N ILE A 78 13.19 -2.47 2.68
CA ILE A 78 12.09 -3.30 3.19
C ILE A 78 12.53 -4.74 3.44
N LEU A 79 13.41 -5.26 2.58
CA LEU A 79 13.92 -6.62 2.68
C LEU A 79 15.44 -6.62 2.91
N PRO A 80 15.97 -7.51 3.77
CA PRO A 80 17.40 -7.62 3.99
C PRO A 80 18.21 -7.83 2.68
N PRO A 81 19.48 -7.36 2.62
CA PRO A 81 20.35 -7.48 1.43
C PRO A 81 20.42 -8.88 0.81
N LYS A 82 20.27 -9.95 1.62
CA LYS A 82 20.29 -11.34 1.16
C LYS A 82 19.22 -11.67 0.10
N TYR A 83 18.11 -10.92 0.04
CA TYR A 83 17.02 -11.12 -0.92
C TYR A 83 17.26 -10.45 -2.28
N TRP A 84 18.32 -9.66 -2.40
CA TRP A 84 18.63 -8.87 -3.59
C TRP A 84 19.86 -9.41 -4.32
N LYS A 85 19.85 -9.32 -5.65
CA LYS A 85 21.03 -9.55 -6.50
C LYS A 85 21.29 -8.34 -7.39
N SER A 86 22.55 -8.16 -7.75
CA SER A 86 22.95 -7.14 -8.72
C SER A 86 22.29 -7.41 -10.07
N HIS A 87 21.62 -6.39 -10.62
CA HIS A 87 21.02 -6.43 -11.94
C HIS A 87 20.83 -5.01 -12.46
N VAL A 88 21.42 -4.71 -13.61
CA VAL A 88 21.29 -3.40 -14.23
C VAL A 88 20.04 -3.37 -15.10
N ARG A 89 19.14 -2.43 -14.84
CA ARG A 89 17.97 -2.16 -15.68
C ARG A 89 17.80 -0.67 -15.88
N TYR A 90 17.58 -0.28 -17.14
CA TYR A 90 17.31 1.09 -17.54
C TYR A 90 15.81 1.30 -17.72
N PHE A 91 15.32 2.45 -17.30
CA PHE A 91 13.93 2.87 -17.43
C PHE A 91 13.89 4.25 -18.05
N LYS A 92 12.94 4.47 -18.95
CA LYS A 92 12.67 5.80 -19.50
C LYS A 92 11.48 6.38 -18.73
N ALA A 93 11.70 7.51 -18.06
CA ALA A 93 10.65 8.24 -17.37
C ALA A 93 9.83 9.10 -18.35
N ALA A 94 8.74 9.68 -17.85
CA ALA A 94 7.84 10.51 -18.66
C ALA A 94 8.50 11.83 -19.13
N ASP A 95 9.54 12.28 -18.46
CA ASP A 95 10.36 13.45 -18.80
C ASP A 95 11.55 13.11 -19.70
N ASP A 96 11.52 11.93 -20.34
CA ASP A 96 12.59 11.37 -21.17
C ASP A 96 13.92 11.10 -20.44
N GLN A 97 13.99 11.28 -19.12
CA GLN A 97 15.18 10.93 -18.35
C GLN A 97 15.33 9.41 -18.24
N ILE A 98 16.58 8.94 -18.32
CA ILE A 98 16.92 7.53 -18.13
C ILE A 98 17.26 7.30 -16.65
N PHE A 99 16.43 6.52 -15.98
CA PHE A 99 16.69 6.03 -14.63
C PHE A 99 17.35 4.64 -14.69
N THR A 100 18.29 4.38 -13.79
CA THR A 100 18.99 3.07 -13.70
C THR A 100 18.76 2.46 -12.32
N SER A 101 18.30 1.21 -12.28
CA SER A 101 18.34 0.37 -11.09
C SER A 101 19.48 -0.64 -11.18
N TYR A 102 20.05 -0.99 -10.03
CA TYR A 102 21.14 -1.94 -9.86
C TYR A 102 20.74 -3.20 -9.11
N LEU A 103 19.47 -3.33 -8.70
CA LEU A 103 19.00 -4.45 -7.87
C LEU A 103 17.73 -5.07 -8.44
N ILE A 104 17.67 -6.39 -8.33
CA ILE A 104 16.44 -7.16 -8.52
C ILE A 104 16.34 -8.22 -7.42
N SER A 105 15.12 -8.59 -7.05
CA SER A 105 14.88 -9.72 -6.16
C SER A 105 15.50 -11.02 -6.71
N LYS A 106 16.13 -11.81 -5.83
CA LYS A 106 16.69 -13.13 -6.18
C LYS A 106 15.60 -14.10 -6.60
N ASN A 107 14.54 -14.18 -5.79
CA ASN A 107 13.35 -15.00 -5.99
C ASN A 107 12.13 -14.09 -6.16
N LYS A 108 11.02 -14.65 -6.64
CA LYS A 108 9.74 -13.93 -6.66
C LYS A 108 9.34 -13.54 -5.23
N ILE A 109 8.86 -12.32 -5.07
CA ILE A 109 8.33 -11.78 -3.82
C ILE A 109 6.81 -11.85 -3.92
N GLY A 110 6.17 -12.34 -2.86
CA GLY A 110 4.73 -12.39 -2.74
C GLY A 110 4.19 -11.04 -2.27
N ILE A 111 3.32 -10.42 -3.06
CA ILE A 111 2.62 -9.18 -2.74
C ILE A 111 1.17 -9.54 -2.46
N LYS A 112 0.76 -9.43 -1.20
CA LYS A 112 -0.62 -9.69 -0.77
C LYS A 112 -1.38 -8.37 -0.68
N ILE A 113 -2.29 -8.16 -1.64
CA ILE A 113 -3.17 -6.98 -1.70
C ILE A 113 -4.56 -7.32 -1.14
N PHE A 114 -5.03 -8.54 -1.40
CA PHE A 114 -6.33 -9.04 -0.92
C PHE A 114 -6.14 -10.26 0.00
N PRO A 115 -7.08 -10.53 0.93
CA PRO A 115 -6.95 -11.61 1.91
C PRO A 115 -6.62 -12.99 1.32
N SER A 116 -7.13 -13.30 0.14
CA SER A 116 -6.99 -14.58 -0.57
C SER A 116 -6.06 -14.54 -1.79
N CYS A 117 -5.44 -13.40 -2.10
CA CYS A 117 -4.64 -13.23 -3.32
C CYS A 117 -3.21 -12.77 -2.99
N ILE A 118 -2.23 -13.61 -3.34
CA ILE A 118 -0.80 -13.29 -3.27
C ILE A 118 -0.21 -13.38 -4.66
N LEU A 119 0.33 -12.26 -5.13
CA LEU A 119 0.94 -12.14 -6.46
C LEU A 119 2.44 -12.33 -6.33
N TRP A 120 3.00 -13.33 -7.01
CA TRP A 120 4.42 -13.66 -6.94
C TRP A 120 5.16 -13.07 -8.14
N VAL A 121 5.94 -12.01 -7.91
CA VAL A 121 6.63 -11.26 -8.98
C VAL A 121 8.09 -11.00 -8.65
N HIS A 122 8.92 -10.85 -9.68
CA HIS A 122 10.25 -10.28 -9.48
C HIS A 122 10.13 -8.76 -9.37
N VAL A 123 10.55 -8.22 -8.24
CA VAL A 123 10.57 -6.77 -7.98
C VAL A 123 11.95 -6.19 -8.22
N ILE A 124 11.99 -4.98 -8.79
CA ILE A 124 13.20 -4.18 -8.94
C ILE A 124 13.48 -3.43 -7.65
N GLY A 125 14.73 -3.43 -7.21
CA GLY A 125 15.18 -2.70 -6.03
C GLY A 125 15.61 -1.28 -6.40
N THR A 126 14.85 -0.28 -5.98
CA THR A 126 15.19 1.13 -6.22
C THR A 126 14.77 2.00 -5.04
N PRO A 127 15.57 3.01 -4.63
CA PRO A 127 15.13 3.98 -3.64
C PRO A 127 13.89 4.73 -4.13
N LEU A 128 12.74 4.48 -3.49
CA LEU A 128 11.50 5.22 -3.74
C LEU A 128 11.36 6.31 -2.68
N ARG A 129 11.07 7.55 -3.10
CA ARG A 129 10.80 8.66 -2.18
C ARG A 129 9.43 8.46 -1.52
N ASP A 130 9.44 8.35 -0.20
CA ASP A 130 8.27 8.26 0.68
C ASP A 130 7.28 7.14 0.31
N LYS A 131 7.78 6.07 -0.31
CA LYS A 131 6.99 4.91 -0.73
C LYS A 131 7.75 3.64 -0.42
N ASP A 132 7.01 2.62 -0.04
CA ASP A 132 7.57 1.30 0.20
C ASP A 132 7.68 0.53 -1.12
N ILE A 133 6.57 0.43 -1.84
CA ILE A 133 6.49 -0.27 -3.13
C ILE A 133 5.62 0.50 -4.11
N LEU A 134 5.97 0.39 -5.39
CA LEU A 134 5.21 0.86 -6.52
C LEU A 134 4.79 -0.36 -7.34
N ILE A 135 3.49 -0.56 -7.54
CA ILE A 135 2.93 -1.68 -8.28
C ILE A 135 2.68 -1.23 -9.72
N GLY A 136 3.48 -1.79 -10.63
CA GLY A 136 3.41 -1.52 -12.07
C GLY A 136 2.59 -2.54 -12.83
N ARG A 137 2.48 -2.33 -14.15
CA ARG A 137 1.66 -3.14 -15.07
C ARG A 137 1.95 -4.64 -15.06
N ASP A 138 3.18 -5.05 -14.71
CA ASP A 138 3.61 -6.44 -14.58
C ASP A 138 2.83 -7.25 -13.53
N VAL A 139 2.12 -6.60 -12.63
CA VAL A 139 1.24 -7.25 -11.64
C VAL A 139 -0.20 -7.40 -12.15
N TYR A 140 -0.68 -6.51 -13.00
CA TYR A 140 -2.08 -6.50 -13.47
C TYR A 140 -2.29 -7.34 -14.73
N CYS A 141 -1.24 -7.54 -15.55
CA CYS A 141 -1.33 -8.24 -16.84
C CYS A 141 -0.78 -9.68 -16.80
N GLN A 142 -0.88 -10.37 -15.65
CA GLN A 142 -0.49 -11.77 -15.54
C GLN A 142 -1.42 -12.71 -16.30
#